data_AF-W5SQS5-F1
#
_entry.id   AF-W5SQS5-F1
#
_cell.length_a   1.000
_cell.length_b   1.000
_cell.length_c   1.000
_cell.angle_alpha   90.00
_cell.angle_beta   90.00
_cell.angle_gamma   90.00
#
_symmetry.space_group_name_H-M   'P 1'
#
loop_
_entity.id
_entity.type
_entity.pdbx_description
1 polymer ?
#
loop_
_entity_poly.entity_id
_entity_poly.type
_entity_poly.pdbx_seq_one_letter_code
_entity_poly.pdbx_strand_id
1 'polypeptide(L)'
;MMKKTIFIILSGFVISFITIILVMLFYNFMSKIGVSEFMERDRAYDILEQTVRTYKDELTWAFNNFQRSNYGFNIPFDKFSLIFSYPDAKNYVYAALGYDSVVVNKLSKIINSLDLTSNDMTGDIKVVYDLLYLLKKIIVPIDEILNEHLSDSNLTKISASKDAGTISLITFNLKRAIARKEDLVLQIIRQILLIDLISEKQTILQALKSIVNNGNINSDIRLVREMSKRILKLVK
;
A
#
# COMPACT_ATOMS: atom_id res chain seq x y z
N MET A 1 -66.28 -47.78 2.80
CA MET A 1 -64.97 -47.81 3.49
C MET A 1 -63.77 -47.64 2.54
N MET A 2 -63.81 -48.19 1.33
CA MET A 2 -62.69 -48.17 0.35
C MET A 2 -62.26 -46.77 -0.17
N LYS A 3 -63.19 -45.81 -0.33
CA LYS A 3 -62.88 -44.46 -0.84
C LYS A 3 -61.96 -43.63 0.09
N LYS A 4 -62.02 -43.86 1.40
CA LYS A 4 -61.24 -43.07 2.39
C LYS A 4 -59.76 -43.45 2.37
N THR A 5 -59.46 -44.74 2.18
CA THR A 5 -58.09 -45.26 2.07
C THR A 5 -57.40 -44.77 0.79
N ILE A 6 -58.12 -44.75 -0.34
CA ILE A 6 -57.60 -44.23 -1.62
C ILE A 6 -57.28 -42.74 -1.52
N PHE A 7 -58.14 -41.95 -0.86
CA PHE A 7 -57.92 -40.52 -0.67
C PHE A 7 -56.69 -40.21 0.20
N ILE A 8 -56.48 -40.99 1.28
CA ILE A 8 -55.32 -40.83 2.17
C ILE A 8 -54.02 -41.18 1.44
N ILE A 9 -54.00 -42.27 0.65
CA ILE A 9 -52.84 -42.67 -0.14
C ILE A 9 -52.52 -41.60 -1.20
N LEU A 10 -53.54 -41.12 -1.93
CA LEU A 10 -53.36 -40.08 -2.94
C LEU A 10 -52.86 -38.76 -2.33
N SER A 11 -53.37 -38.37 -1.16
CA SER A 11 -52.90 -37.20 -0.40
C SER A 11 -51.44 -37.35 0.03
N GLY A 12 -51.04 -38.53 0.52
CA GLY A 12 -49.64 -38.81 0.88
C GLY A 12 -48.69 -38.73 -0.33
N PHE A 13 -49.10 -39.26 -1.48
CA PHE A 13 -48.34 -39.16 -2.73
C PHE A 13 -48.20 -37.71 -3.22
N VAL A 14 -49.27 -36.92 -3.17
CA VAL A 14 -49.24 -35.50 -3.57
C VAL A 14 -48.32 -34.69 -2.65
N ILE A 15 -48.39 -34.91 -1.33
CA ILE A 15 -47.52 -34.23 -0.36
C ILE A 15 -46.05 -34.62 -0.62
N SER A 16 -45.77 -35.92 -0.81
CA SER A 16 -44.42 -36.40 -1.11
C SER A 16 -43.88 -35.86 -2.44
N PHE A 17 -44.75 -35.68 -3.44
CA PHE A 17 -44.34 -35.12 -4.74
C PHE A 17 -44.01 -33.63 -4.62
N ILE A 18 -44.82 -32.87 -3.88
CA ILE A 18 -44.58 -31.45 -3.62
C ILE A 18 -43.28 -31.24 -2.83
N THR A 19 -42.99 -32.06 -1.82
CA THR A 19 -41.73 -31.94 -1.06
C THR A 19 -40.50 -32.21 -1.92
N ILE A 20 -40.54 -33.19 -2.81
CA ILE A 20 -39.44 -33.47 -3.75
C ILE A 20 -39.20 -32.27 -4.69
N ILE A 21 -40.27 -31.68 -5.24
CA ILE A 21 -40.16 -30.49 -6.09
C ILE A 21 -39.54 -29.32 -5.32
N LEU A 22 -39.99 -29.07 -4.08
CA LEU A 22 -39.45 -28.00 -3.24
C LEU A 22 -37.96 -28.21 -2.93
N VAL A 23 -37.54 -29.45 -2.64
CA VAL A 23 -36.12 -29.78 -2.40
C VAL A 23 -35.29 -29.55 -3.67
N MET A 24 -35.77 -29.95 -4.84
CA MET A 24 -35.07 -29.71 -6.11
C MET A 24 -34.97 -28.22 -6.46
N LEU A 25 -36.04 -27.45 -6.25
CA LEU A 25 -36.05 -26.00 -6.45
C LEU A 25 -35.09 -25.30 -5.49
N PHE A 26 -35.09 -25.71 -4.21
CA PHE A 26 -34.16 -25.20 -3.21
C PHE A 26 -32.70 -25.51 -3.58
N TYR A 27 -32.39 -26.74 -3.99
CA TYR A 27 -31.05 -27.12 -4.43
C TYR A 27 -30.59 -26.30 -5.64
N ASN A 28 -31.43 -26.15 -6.66
CA ASN A 28 -31.12 -25.33 -7.83
C ASN A 28 -30.92 -23.85 -7.49
N PHE A 29 -31.73 -23.31 -6.57
CA PHE A 29 -31.59 -21.94 -6.09
C PHE A 29 -30.27 -21.74 -5.33
N MET A 30 -29.96 -22.62 -4.38
CA MET A 30 -28.71 -22.58 -3.61
C MET A 30 -27.48 -22.77 -4.51
N SER A 31 -27.56 -23.66 -5.51
CA SER A 31 -26.51 -23.85 -6.51
C SER A 31 -26.26 -22.58 -7.33
N LYS A 32 -27.31 -21.90 -7.80
CA LYS A 32 -27.18 -20.63 -8.53
C LYS A 32 -26.56 -19.52 -7.69
N ILE A 33 -26.96 -19.41 -6.41
CA ILE A 33 -26.37 -18.43 -5.49
C ILE A 33 -24.88 -18.70 -5.31
N GLY A 34 -24.51 -19.96 -5.04
CA GLY A 34 -23.10 -20.34 -4.88
C GLY A 34 -22.24 -20.05 -6.12
N VAL A 35 -22.77 -20.29 -7.33
CA VAL A 35 -22.07 -19.96 -8.58
C VAL A 35 -21.91 -18.44 -8.75
N SER A 36 -22.95 -17.65 -8.46
CA SER A 36 -22.88 -16.19 -8.56
C SER A 36 -21.85 -15.59 -7.59
N GLU A 37 -21.86 -16.05 -6.34
CA GLU A 37 -20.93 -15.58 -5.30
C GLU A 37 -19.47 -15.95 -5.64
N PHE A 38 -19.26 -17.16 -6.17
CA PHE A 38 -17.94 -17.60 -6.63
C PHE A 38 -17.42 -16.72 -7.78
N MET A 39 -18.25 -16.42 -8.78
CA MET A 39 -17.88 -15.56 -9.91
C MET A 39 -17.55 -14.12 -9.47
N GLU A 40 -18.31 -13.56 -8.53
CA GLU A 40 -18.05 -12.22 -8.00
C GLU A 40 -16.75 -12.17 -7.20
N ARG A 41 -16.47 -13.21 -6.40
CA ARG A 41 -15.23 -13.33 -5.64
C ARG A 41 -14.02 -13.45 -6.55
N ASP A 42 -14.08 -14.32 -7.54
CA ASP A 42 -12.98 -14.53 -8.50
C ASP A 42 -12.69 -13.24 -9.27
N ARG A 43 -13.74 -12.54 -9.75
CA ARG A 43 -13.57 -11.23 -10.38
C ARG A 43 -12.95 -10.19 -9.45
N ALA A 44 -13.39 -10.13 -8.19
CA ALA A 44 -12.81 -9.22 -7.21
C ALA A 44 -11.34 -9.54 -6.95
N TYR A 45 -10.99 -10.83 -6.90
CA TYR A 45 -9.63 -11.30 -6.71
C TYR A 45 -8.74 -10.95 -7.90
N ASP A 46 -9.17 -11.20 -9.13
CA ASP A 46 -8.41 -10.85 -10.34
C ASP A 46 -8.06 -9.35 -10.36
N ILE A 47 -9.01 -8.50 -9.96
CA ILE A 47 -8.78 -7.05 -9.85
C ILE A 47 -7.73 -6.75 -8.76
N LEU A 48 -7.82 -7.38 -7.59
CA LEU A 48 -6.85 -7.20 -6.52
C LEU A 48 -5.44 -7.63 -6.96
N GLU A 49 -5.32 -8.85 -7.50
CA GLU A 49 -4.06 -9.42 -7.95
C GLU A 49 -3.42 -8.54 -9.03
N GLN A 50 -4.18 -8.18 -10.06
CA GLN A 50 -3.69 -7.30 -11.11
C GLN A 50 -3.27 -5.93 -10.57
N THR A 51 -4.01 -5.38 -9.59
CA THR A 51 -3.66 -4.11 -8.95
C THR A 51 -2.33 -4.23 -8.19
N VAL A 52 -2.14 -5.28 -7.39
CA VAL A 52 -0.89 -5.52 -6.66
C VAL A 52 0.28 -5.71 -7.61
N ARG A 53 0.11 -6.52 -8.66
CA ARG A 53 1.15 -6.78 -9.67
C ARG A 53 1.56 -5.49 -10.36
N THR A 54 0.59 -4.70 -10.81
CA THR A 54 0.84 -3.42 -11.49
C THR A 54 1.72 -2.50 -10.63
N TYR A 55 1.38 -2.33 -9.34
CA TYR A 55 2.16 -1.47 -8.46
C TYR A 55 3.56 -2.03 -8.13
N LYS A 56 3.70 -3.34 -7.96
CA LYS A 56 5.02 -3.98 -7.78
C LYS A 56 5.90 -3.79 -9.03
N ASP A 57 5.33 -3.98 -10.21
CA ASP A 57 6.02 -3.82 -11.49
C ASP A 57 6.48 -2.36 -11.70
N GLU A 58 5.61 -1.39 -11.42
CA GLU A 58 5.94 0.04 -11.49
C GLU A 58 7.10 0.42 -10.56
N LEU A 59 7.07 -0.02 -9.30
CA LEU A 59 8.15 0.23 -8.34
C LEU A 59 9.46 -0.42 -8.78
N THR A 60 9.39 -1.68 -9.24
CA THR A 60 10.55 -2.43 -9.71
C THR A 60 11.15 -1.76 -10.95
N TRP A 61 10.32 -1.33 -11.88
CA TRP A 61 10.74 -0.60 -13.07
C TRP A 61 11.43 0.72 -12.72
N ALA A 62 10.83 1.52 -11.83
CA ALA A 62 11.39 2.79 -11.39
C ALA A 62 12.75 2.60 -10.70
N PHE A 63 12.85 1.63 -9.79
CA PHE A 63 14.09 1.27 -9.12
C PHE A 63 15.17 0.83 -10.13
N ASN A 64 14.84 -0.08 -11.04
CA ASN A 64 15.82 -0.60 -12.01
C ASN A 64 16.35 0.49 -12.95
N ASN A 65 15.49 1.40 -13.41
CA ASN A 65 15.91 2.52 -14.24
C ASN A 65 16.81 3.49 -13.48
N PHE A 66 16.48 3.75 -12.22
CA PHE A 66 17.32 4.57 -11.35
C PHE A 66 18.68 3.94 -11.09
N GLN A 67 18.76 2.63 -10.83
CA GLN A 67 20.04 1.93 -10.66
C GLN A 67 20.90 1.97 -11.93
N ARG A 68 20.29 1.74 -13.11
CA ARG A 68 21.00 1.77 -14.40
C ARG A 68 21.65 3.11 -14.71
N SER A 69 21.08 4.20 -14.20
CA SER A 69 21.61 5.53 -14.40
C SER A 69 22.92 5.80 -13.64
N ASN A 70 23.34 4.87 -12.76
CA ASN A 70 24.65 4.80 -12.10
C ASN A 70 25.13 6.13 -11.49
N TYR A 71 24.20 6.87 -10.88
CA TYR A 71 24.53 8.12 -10.22
C TYR A 71 25.12 7.83 -8.84
N GLY A 72 26.37 8.23 -8.63
CA GLY A 72 27.04 8.22 -7.33
C GLY A 72 26.53 9.33 -6.41
N PHE A 73 25.26 9.28 -6.01
CA PHE A 73 24.69 10.29 -5.12
C PHE A 73 25.35 10.25 -3.75
N ASN A 74 25.82 11.40 -3.29
CA ASN A 74 26.49 11.53 -2.00
C ASN A 74 25.51 11.98 -0.91
N ILE A 75 24.59 11.10 -0.53
CA ILE A 75 23.78 11.28 0.68
C ILE A 75 24.50 10.54 1.82
N PRO A 76 24.87 11.21 2.93
CA PRO A 76 25.69 10.65 4.00
C PRO A 76 24.88 9.73 4.94
N PHE A 77 24.34 8.64 4.41
CA PHE A 77 23.56 7.66 5.18
C PHE A 77 24.36 6.98 6.29
N ASP A 78 25.68 6.88 6.13
CA ASP A 78 26.63 6.34 7.10
C ASP A 78 26.60 7.11 8.43
N LYS A 79 26.35 8.42 8.39
CA LYS A 79 26.15 9.26 9.58
C LYS A 79 24.92 8.86 10.40
N PHE A 80 24.00 8.11 9.80
CA PHE A 80 22.72 7.69 10.38
C PHE A 80 22.57 6.17 10.39
N SER A 81 23.67 5.44 10.57
CA SER A 81 23.76 3.98 10.44
C SER A 81 22.76 3.18 11.27
N LEU A 82 22.32 3.69 12.43
CA LEU A 82 21.29 3.05 13.26
C LEU A 82 19.97 2.81 12.50
N ILE A 83 19.64 3.71 11.57
CA ILE A 83 18.40 3.62 10.78
C ILE A 83 18.68 3.24 9.32
N PHE A 84 19.80 3.70 8.77
CA PHE A 84 20.11 3.58 7.34
C PHE A 84 21.29 2.63 7.05
N SER A 85 21.60 1.70 7.95
CA SER A 85 22.59 0.64 7.68
C SER A 85 22.11 -0.31 6.58
N TYR A 86 20.82 -0.63 6.55
CA TYR A 86 20.24 -1.56 5.60
C TYR A 86 19.95 -0.92 4.23
N PRO A 87 20.18 -1.64 3.10
CA PRO A 87 19.87 -1.15 1.76
C PRO A 87 18.43 -0.69 1.60
N ASP A 88 17.45 -1.40 2.15
CA ASP A 88 16.03 -1.09 2.01
C ASP A 88 15.68 0.28 2.61
N ALA A 89 16.28 0.60 3.77
CA ALA A 89 16.06 1.90 4.42
C ALA A 89 16.56 3.06 3.56
N LYS A 90 17.70 2.88 2.85
CA LYS A 90 18.22 3.87 1.88
C LYS A 90 17.32 3.92 0.64
N ASN A 91 16.87 2.77 0.16
CA ASN A 91 15.98 2.65 -0.99
C ASN A 91 14.64 3.39 -0.76
N TYR A 92 14.08 3.33 0.45
CA TYR A 92 12.88 4.07 0.80
C TYR A 92 13.04 5.58 0.68
N VAL A 93 14.24 6.12 0.94
CA VAL A 93 14.51 7.54 0.71
C VAL A 93 14.46 7.85 -0.78
N TYR A 94 15.08 7.04 -1.62
CA TYR A 94 15.04 7.24 -3.08
C TYR A 94 13.62 7.09 -3.65
N ALA A 95 12.86 6.10 -3.18
CA ALA A 95 11.45 5.91 -3.56
C ALA A 95 10.58 7.11 -3.16
N ALA A 96 10.82 7.71 -1.99
CA ALA A 96 10.11 8.91 -1.53
C ALA A 96 10.44 10.17 -2.34
N LEU A 97 11.53 10.13 -3.11
CA LEU A 97 11.92 11.15 -4.09
C LEU A 97 11.53 10.75 -5.51
N GLY A 98 10.67 9.73 -5.65
CA GLY A 98 10.16 9.25 -6.93
C GLY A 98 11.21 8.57 -7.79
N TYR A 99 12.35 8.16 -7.22
CA TYR A 99 13.52 7.71 -7.97
C TYR A 99 13.98 8.73 -9.04
N ASP A 100 13.73 10.02 -8.82
CA ASP A 100 14.12 11.09 -9.74
C ASP A 100 15.56 11.54 -9.46
N SER A 101 16.46 11.26 -10.40
CA SER A 101 17.87 11.61 -10.29
C SER A 101 18.15 13.10 -10.09
N VAL A 102 17.32 13.98 -10.68
CA VAL A 102 17.47 15.44 -10.56
C VAL A 102 17.14 15.85 -9.12
N VAL A 103 16.05 15.32 -8.57
CA VAL A 103 15.62 15.60 -7.19
C VAL A 103 16.61 15.02 -6.19
N VAL A 104 17.07 13.78 -6.39
CA VAL A 104 18.05 13.14 -5.51
C VAL A 104 19.38 13.91 -5.52
N ASN A 105 19.86 14.33 -6.69
CA ASN A 105 21.06 15.16 -6.80
C ASN A 105 20.88 16.51 -6.10
N LYS A 106 19.73 17.16 -6.29
CA LYS A 106 19.41 18.43 -5.62
C LYS A 106 19.44 18.26 -4.10
N LEU A 107 18.79 17.22 -3.56
CA LEU A 107 18.80 16.93 -2.13
C LEU A 107 20.22 16.64 -1.62
N SER A 108 21.00 15.85 -2.36
CA SER A 108 22.40 15.57 -2.01
C SER A 108 23.22 16.86 -1.90
N LYS A 109 23.08 17.79 -2.85
CA LYS A 109 23.76 19.10 -2.79
C LYS A 109 23.31 19.94 -1.59
N ILE A 110 22.01 19.95 -1.30
CA ILE A 110 21.47 20.64 -0.11
C ILE A 110 22.11 20.07 1.15
N ILE A 111 22.10 18.75 1.33
CA ILE A 111 22.65 18.09 2.52
C ILE A 111 24.16 18.35 2.64
N ASN A 112 24.90 18.30 1.53
CA ASN A 112 26.34 18.53 1.53
C ASN A 112 26.76 19.99 1.79
N SER A 113 25.83 20.95 1.71
CA SER A 113 26.07 22.34 2.12
C SER A 113 25.93 22.57 3.63
N LEU A 114 25.49 21.56 4.39
CA LEU A 114 25.22 21.65 5.82
C LEU A 114 26.35 21.03 6.65
N ASP A 115 26.47 21.46 7.92
CA ASP A 115 27.49 20.93 8.82
C ASP A 115 26.99 19.67 9.55
N LEU A 116 27.48 18.52 9.11
CA LEU A 116 27.13 17.20 9.67
C LEU A 116 28.24 16.61 10.56
N THR A 117 29.13 17.46 11.07
CA THR A 117 30.28 17.02 11.89
C THR A 117 29.91 16.78 13.35
N SER A 118 28.81 17.35 13.83
CA SER A 118 28.32 17.14 15.20
C SER A 118 27.96 15.67 15.46
N ASN A 119 28.45 15.14 16.59
CA ASN A 119 28.08 13.80 17.08
C ASN A 119 26.78 13.80 17.90
N ASP A 120 26.38 14.97 18.43
CA ASP A 120 25.14 15.14 19.16
C ASP A 120 24.07 15.52 18.15
N MET A 121 23.06 14.64 17.94
CA MET A 121 21.91 14.79 17.01
C MET A 121 21.12 16.09 17.22
N THR A 122 21.75 17.21 16.86
CA THR A 122 21.35 18.60 17.12
C THR A 122 21.64 19.45 15.88
N GLY A 123 21.16 20.69 15.83
CA GLY A 123 21.45 21.60 14.71
C GLY A 123 21.13 21.00 13.33
N ASP A 124 22.06 21.14 12.39
CA ASP A 124 21.95 20.73 10.99
C ASP A 124 21.79 19.20 10.84
N ILE A 125 22.58 18.41 11.58
CA ILE A 125 22.53 16.94 11.52
C ILE A 125 21.15 16.39 11.91
N LYS A 126 20.49 17.01 12.91
CA LYS A 126 19.13 16.63 13.29
C LYS A 126 18.12 16.92 12.18
N VAL A 127 18.22 18.06 11.52
CA VAL A 127 17.31 18.45 10.43
C VAL A 127 17.41 17.48 9.27
N VAL A 128 18.64 17.11 8.89
CA VAL A 128 18.88 16.12 7.83
C VAL A 128 18.35 14.75 8.25
N TYR A 129 18.63 14.31 9.47
CA TYR A 129 18.10 13.05 10.00
C TYR A 129 16.58 13.01 9.94
N ASP A 130 15.90 14.03 10.47
CA ASP A 130 14.44 14.10 10.53
C ASP A 130 13.83 14.08 9.12
N LEU A 131 14.46 14.75 8.15
CA LEU A 131 14.03 14.73 6.75
C LEU A 131 14.18 13.34 6.13
N LEU A 132 15.35 12.72 6.23
CA LEU A 132 15.58 11.37 5.68
C LEU A 132 14.64 10.35 6.34
N TYR A 133 14.38 10.49 7.64
CA TYR A 133 13.45 9.65 8.37
C TYR A 133 12.00 9.87 7.94
N LEU A 134 11.59 11.12 7.68
CA LEU A 134 10.28 11.43 7.10
C LEU A 134 10.10 10.75 5.73
N LEU A 135 11.09 10.87 4.85
CA LEU A 135 11.09 10.24 3.52
C LEU A 135 10.89 8.73 3.64
N LYS A 136 11.67 8.07 4.51
CA LYS A 136 11.48 6.64 4.83
C LYS A 136 10.05 6.34 5.29
N LYS A 137 9.48 7.16 6.18
CA LYS A 137 8.13 6.95 6.74
C LYS A 137 7.00 7.04 5.70
N ILE A 138 7.21 7.72 4.57
CA ILE A 138 6.22 7.78 3.47
C ILE A 138 6.10 6.41 2.80
N ILE A 139 7.22 5.72 2.60
CA ILE A 139 7.28 4.51 1.77
C ILE A 139 7.07 3.22 2.56
N VAL A 140 7.54 3.16 3.81
CA VAL A 140 7.45 1.94 4.65
C VAL A 140 6.05 1.31 4.66
N PRO A 141 4.94 2.04 4.88
CA PRO A 141 3.64 1.39 4.92
C PRO A 141 3.18 0.86 3.55
N ILE A 142 3.69 1.40 2.44
CA ILE A 142 3.40 0.89 1.09
C ILE A 142 4.16 -0.40 0.85
N ASP A 143 5.42 -0.46 1.28
CA ASP A 143 6.22 -1.67 1.23
C ASP A 143 5.58 -2.80 2.05
N GLU A 144 5.17 -2.51 3.30
CA GLU A 144 4.43 -3.44 4.16
C GLU A 144 3.17 -3.97 3.46
N ILE A 145 2.39 -3.10 2.81
CA ILE A 145 1.18 -3.50 2.07
C ILE A 145 1.53 -4.48 0.94
N LEU A 146 2.49 -4.13 0.08
CA LEU A 146 2.75 -4.88 -1.15
C LEU A 146 3.54 -6.17 -0.89
N ASN A 147 4.52 -6.12 0.01
CA ASN A 147 5.50 -7.18 0.18
C ASN A 147 5.22 -8.08 1.38
N GLU A 148 4.54 -7.57 2.42
CA GLU A 148 4.15 -8.39 3.57
C GLU A 148 2.68 -8.79 3.52
N HIS A 149 1.77 -7.80 3.48
CA HIS A 149 0.34 -8.03 3.65
C HIS A 149 -0.28 -8.67 2.40
N LEU A 150 0.09 -8.18 1.21
CA LEU A 150 -0.34 -8.68 -0.10
C LEU A 150 0.79 -9.45 -0.80
N SER A 151 1.59 -10.18 -0.03
CA SER A 151 2.51 -11.20 -0.54
C SER A 151 1.76 -12.29 -1.31
N ASP A 152 2.44 -12.99 -2.22
CA ASP A 152 1.81 -14.01 -3.08
C ASP A 152 1.14 -15.13 -2.28
N SER A 153 1.77 -15.51 -1.15
CA SER A 153 1.18 -16.44 -0.17
C SER A 153 -0.14 -15.91 0.41
N ASN A 154 -0.19 -14.62 0.78
CA ASN A 154 -1.41 -14.04 1.34
C ASN A 154 -2.48 -13.81 0.27
N LEU A 155 -2.11 -13.45 -0.96
CA LEU A 155 -3.04 -13.39 -2.09
C LEU A 155 -3.72 -14.75 -2.32
N THR A 156 -2.95 -15.84 -2.29
CA THR A 156 -3.49 -17.20 -2.40
C THR A 156 -4.48 -17.53 -1.27
N LYS A 157 -4.20 -17.07 -0.04
CA LYS A 157 -5.14 -17.25 1.09
C LYS A 157 -6.40 -16.40 0.92
N ILE A 158 -6.27 -15.18 0.38
CA ILE A 158 -7.39 -14.27 0.16
C ILE A 158 -8.37 -14.86 -0.86
N SER A 159 -7.89 -15.36 -2.00
CA SER A 159 -8.76 -15.99 -3.01
C SER A 159 -9.51 -17.21 -2.47
N ALA A 160 -8.88 -17.97 -1.57
CA ALA A 160 -9.48 -19.16 -0.99
C ALA A 160 -10.49 -18.88 0.13
N SER A 161 -10.36 -17.77 0.87
CA SER A 161 -11.04 -17.61 2.18
C SER A 161 -11.86 -16.33 2.36
N LYS A 162 -11.70 -15.32 1.50
CA LYS A 162 -12.39 -14.02 1.67
C LYS A 162 -13.53 -13.88 0.66
N ASP A 163 -14.60 -13.21 1.08
CA ASP A 163 -15.72 -12.85 0.21
C ASP A 163 -15.38 -11.68 -0.72
N ALA A 164 -16.17 -11.51 -1.78
CA ALA A 164 -15.96 -10.46 -2.80
C ALA A 164 -15.94 -9.04 -2.21
N GLY A 165 -16.74 -8.78 -1.17
CA GLY A 165 -16.82 -7.48 -0.51
C GLY A 165 -15.53 -7.16 0.26
N THR A 166 -15.03 -8.13 1.02
CA THR A 166 -13.74 -8.01 1.73
C THR A 166 -12.57 -7.79 0.76
N ILE A 167 -12.52 -8.55 -0.34
CA ILE A 167 -11.48 -8.40 -1.39
C ILE A 167 -11.56 -7.02 -2.03
N SER A 168 -12.76 -6.54 -2.33
CA SER A 168 -12.98 -5.20 -2.89
C SER A 168 -12.54 -4.10 -1.92
N LEU A 169 -12.78 -4.27 -0.62
CA LEU A 169 -12.34 -3.32 0.40
C LEU A 169 -10.81 -3.29 0.55
N ILE A 170 -10.13 -4.44 0.47
CA ILE A 170 -8.66 -4.51 0.41
C ILE A 170 -8.15 -3.71 -0.80
N THR A 171 -8.69 -3.99 -1.98
CA THR A 171 -8.34 -3.31 -3.23
C THR A 171 -8.54 -1.80 -3.13
N PHE A 172 -9.66 -1.36 -2.56
CA PHE A 172 -9.95 0.05 -2.36
C PHE A 172 -8.92 0.74 -1.44
N ASN A 173 -8.58 0.13 -0.30
CA ASN A 173 -7.59 0.68 0.61
C ASN A 173 -6.19 0.72 -0.02
N LEU A 174 -5.83 -0.29 -0.82
CA LEU A 174 -4.55 -0.31 -1.55
C LEU A 174 -4.46 0.86 -2.53
N LYS A 175 -5.44 1.00 -3.43
CA LYS A 175 -5.47 2.08 -4.43
C LYS A 175 -5.41 3.46 -3.76
N ARG A 176 -6.15 3.62 -2.65
CA ARG A 176 -6.16 4.88 -1.89
C ARG A 176 -4.81 5.15 -1.21
N ALA A 177 -4.14 4.13 -0.68
CA ALA A 177 -2.82 4.26 -0.07
C ALA A 177 -1.77 4.68 -1.10
N ILE A 178 -1.77 4.05 -2.28
CA ILE A 178 -0.84 4.38 -3.38
C ILE A 178 -1.07 5.80 -3.89
N ALA A 179 -2.31 6.19 -4.19
CA ALA A 179 -2.61 7.54 -4.66
C ALA A 179 -2.17 8.62 -3.65
N ARG A 180 -2.33 8.35 -2.34
CA ARG A 180 -1.86 9.26 -1.29
C ARG A 180 -0.34 9.30 -1.19
N LYS A 181 0.34 8.16 -1.34
CA LYS A 181 1.80 8.12 -1.44
C LYS A 181 2.29 8.95 -2.64
N GLU A 182 1.65 8.84 -3.80
CA GLU A 182 2.03 9.63 -4.98
C GLU A 182 1.90 11.13 -4.75
N ASP A 183 0.78 11.57 -4.18
CA ASP A 183 0.57 12.98 -3.84
C ASP A 183 1.62 13.48 -2.83
N LEU A 184 1.90 12.69 -1.78
CA LEU A 184 2.97 12.99 -0.81
C LEU A 184 4.34 13.14 -1.48
N VAL A 185 4.71 12.21 -2.36
CA VAL A 185 5.98 12.25 -3.10
C VAL A 185 6.06 13.53 -3.93
N LEU A 186 4.99 13.87 -4.66
CA LEU A 186 4.94 15.10 -5.46
C LEU A 186 5.08 16.37 -4.59
N GLN A 187 4.40 16.43 -3.45
CA GLN A 187 4.48 17.56 -2.52
C GLN A 187 5.91 17.74 -1.97
N ILE A 188 6.59 16.65 -1.63
CA ILE A 188 7.97 16.67 -1.14
C ILE A 188 8.94 17.09 -2.24
N ILE A 189 8.83 16.48 -3.43
CA ILE A 189 9.66 16.82 -4.59
C ILE A 189 9.59 18.32 -4.88
N ARG A 190 8.37 18.88 -4.95
CA ARG A 190 8.17 20.32 -5.20
C ARG A 190 8.88 21.17 -4.15
N GLN A 191 8.73 20.85 -2.87
CA GLN A 191 9.38 21.62 -1.80
C GLN A 191 10.90 21.52 -1.85
N ILE A 192 11.47 20.35 -2.14
CA ILE A 192 12.92 20.18 -2.30
C ILE A 192 13.46 20.99 -3.48
N LEU A 193 12.75 20.96 -4.62
CA LEU A 193 13.17 21.69 -5.82
C LEU A 193 13.12 23.22 -5.65
N LEU A 194 12.22 23.73 -4.80
CA LEU A 194 12.10 25.15 -4.48
C LEU A 194 13.23 25.69 -3.58
N ILE A 195 14.03 24.81 -2.95
CA ILE A 195 15.13 25.27 -2.11
C ILE A 195 16.26 25.82 -2.97
N ASP A 196 16.51 27.11 -2.86
CA ASP A 196 17.65 27.75 -3.51
C ASP A 196 18.95 27.40 -2.76
N LEU A 197 19.95 26.95 -3.52
CA LEU A 197 21.26 26.54 -2.99
C LEU A 197 22.20 27.72 -2.73
N ILE A 198 21.91 28.90 -3.28
CA ILE A 198 22.71 30.11 -3.09
C ILE A 198 22.28 30.86 -1.82
N SER A 199 21.09 30.53 -1.31
CA SER A 199 20.56 31.10 -0.08
C SER A 199 21.44 30.80 1.14
N GLU A 200 21.36 31.67 2.14
CA GLU A 200 22.04 31.47 3.41
C GLU A 200 21.65 30.13 4.06
N LYS A 201 22.61 29.52 4.77
CA LYS A 201 22.43 28.22 5.45
C LYS A 201 21.16 28.17 6.30
N GLN A 202 20.86 29.24 7.03
CA GLN A 202 19.69 29.30 7.90
C GLN A 202 18.36 29.22 7.11
N THR A 203 18.31 29.83 5.93
CA THR A 203 17.16 29.78 5.02
C THR A 203 16.94 28.35 4.51
N ILE A 204 18.03 27.68 4.11
CA ILE A 204 18.00 26.27 3.69
C ILE A 204 17.47 25.38 4.83
N LEU A 205 18.01 25.53 6.05
CA LEU A 205 17.57 24.78 7.22
C LEU A 205 16.10 25.03 7.56
N GLN A 206 15.63 26.27 7.44
CA GLN A 206 14.23 26.61 7.68
C GLN A 206 13.31 25.94 6.65
N ALA A 207 13.72 25.90 5.37
CA ALA A 207 12.96 25.21 4.33
C ALA A 207 12.93 23.68 4.56
N LEU A 208 14.03 23.07 5.00
CA LEU A 208 14.02 21.65 5.37
C LEU A 208 13.12 21.37 6.58
N LYS A 209 13.17 22.23 7.60
CA LYS A 209 12.30 22.13 8.79
C LYS A 209 10.83 22.31 8.43
N SER A 210 10.49 23.18 7.48
CA SER A 210 9.10 23.38 7.07
C SER A 210 8.54 22.13 6.39
N ILE A 211 9.35 21.41 5.60
CA ILE A 211 8.98 20.10 5.04
C ILE A 211 8.71 19.09 6.17
N VAL A 212 9.66 18.95 7.10
CA VAL A 212 9.58 17.99 8.23
C VAL A 212 8.36 18.25 9.11
N ASN A 213 8.11 19.52 9.44
CA ASN A 213 7.06 19.94 10.35
C ASN A 213 5.72 20.21 9.64
N ASN A 214 5.61 19.90 8.35
CA ASN A 214 4.37 20.10 7.61
C ASN A 214 3.27 19.17 8.17
N GLY A 215 2.26 19.78 8.80
CA GLY A 215 1.16 19.04 9.43
C GLY A 215 0.35 18.21 8.44
N ASN A 216 0.18 18.69 7.20
CA ASN A 216 -0.56 17.99 6.16
C ASN A 216 0.21 16.73 5.71
N ILE A 217 1.51 16.85 5.45
CA ILE A 217 2.37 15.70 5.11
C ILE A 217 2.33 14.65 6.23
N ASN A 218 2.47 15.06 7.49
CA ASN A 218 2.44 14.13 8.61
C ASN A 218 1.07 13.44 8.78
N SER A 219 -0.02 14.18 8.54
CA SER A 219 -1.39 13.64 8.54
C SER A 219 -1.57 12.59 7.45
N ASP A 220 -1.14 12.88 6.22
CA ASP A 220 -1.25 11.95 5.09
C ASP A 220 -0.40 10.69 5.29
N ILE A 221 0.81 10.81 5.84
CA ILE A 221 1.63 9.64 6.23
C ILE A 221 0.88 8.76 7.24
N ARG A 222 0.20 9.37 8.22
CA ARG A 222 -0.61 8.63 9.18
C ARG A 222 -1.78 7.93 8.48
N LEU A 223 -2.46 8.59 7.55
CA LEU A 223 -3.57 7.99 6.79
C LEU A 223 -3.11 6.78 5.97
N VAL A 224 -1.96 6.88 5.28
CA VAL A 224 -1.38 5.74 4.53
C VAL A 224 -1.08 4.57 5.48
N ARG A 225 -0.51 4.84 6.66
CA ARG A 225 -0.26 3.81 7.68
C ARG A 225 -1.56 3.18 8.22
N GLU A 226 -2.61 3.97 8.43
CA GLU A 226 -3.91 3.42 8.85
C GLU A 226 -4.55 2.55 7.75
N MET A 227 -4.34 2.88 6.46
CA MET A 227 -4.77 2.00 5.36
C MET A 227 -4.00 0.69 5.35
N SER A 228 -2.67 0.72 5.59
CA SER A 228 -1.86 -0.49 5.75
C SER A 228 -2.40 -1.40 6.86
N LYS A 229 -2.65 -0.85 8.05
CA LYS A 229 -3.24 -1.60 9.18
C LYS A 229 -4.63 -2.18 8.86
N ARG A 230 -5.47 -1.44 8.13
CA ARG A 230 -6.80 -1.94 7.71
C ARG A 230 -6.65 -3.13 6.77
N ILE A 231 -5.76 -3.04 5.78
CA ILE A 231 -5.45 -4.15 4.88
C ILE A 231 -4.97 -5.36 5.69
N LEU A 232 -4.00 -5.19 6.58
CA LEU A 232 -3.53 -6.27 7.46
C LEU A 232 -4.67 -6.96 8.23
N LYS A 233 -5.62 -6.19 8.76
CA LYS A 233 -6.77 -6.73 9.49
C LYS A 233 -7.71 -7.53 8.58
N LEU A 234 -7.88 -7.12 7.33
CA LEU A 234 -8.75 -7.80 6.36
C LEU A 234 -8.10 -9.06 5.78
N VAL A 235 -6.76 -9.07 5.67
CA VAL A 235 -5.96 -10.21 5.20
C VAL A 235 -5.96 -11.34 6.23
N LYS A 236 -5.81 -11.02 7.52
CA LYS A 236 -5.90 -11.98 8.63
C LYS A 236 -7.29 -12.60 8.72
#